data_AF-X1F4P4-F1
#
_entry.id   AF-X1F4P4-F1
#
_cell.length_a   1.000
_cell.length_b   1.000
_cell.length_c   1.000
_cell.angle_alpha   90.00
_cell.angle_beta   90.00
_cell.angle_gamma   90.00
#
_symmetry.space_group_name_H-M   'P 1'
#
loop_
_entity.id
_entity.type
_entity.pdbx_description
1 polymer ?
#
loop_
_entity_poly.entity_id
_entity_poly.type
_entity_poly.pdbx_seq_one_letter_code
_entity_poly.pdbx_strand_id
1 'polypeptide(L)'
;FLSSSGSYIEQERTDITLRLAAVATRDGEVQQVGLSVGSRGDFSLIQNLHQPVERMARHAVELLSAPQAKGGEYTVVLDPVLAGVFVHEAFGHLSESDFVYENDRLRQVMTLGKQFGSEQLNIVDTATIPGLRGSYKYDDEGMPATKTYLVREGKLVGRLHSRETAAKMEEKPTGNARALNYRYPPIVRMTNTYIEPGSVSFEDMIGDIKEGIYAKNWYGGTTSMEMFTFSAGEAYMIRNGKLAEALRPVVLTGNVFTTLKNIDAIGSDLEMNQGGGCGKGGQVPLPVANGSPHIRIRRCLVGGK
;
A
#
# COMPACT_ATOMS: atom_id res chain seq x y z
N PHE A 1 -13.61 -0.23 -25.39
CA PHE A 1 -13.98 1.19 -25.25
C PHE A 1 -14.21 1.78 -26.62
N LEU A 2 -15.37 2.41 -26.81
CA LEU A 2 -15.75 3.12 -28.04
C LEU A 2 -16.15 4.54 -27.66
N SER A 3 -15.72 5.55 -28.42
CA SER A 3 -16.07 6.95 -28.15
C SER A 3 -16.43 7.71 -29.42
N SER A 4 -17.19 8.80 -29.26
CA SER A 4 -17.53 9.73 -30.35
C SER A 4 -16.33 10.47 -30.92
N SER A 5 -15.18 10.48 -30.22
CA SER A 5 -13.92 11.01 -30.74
C SER A 5 -13.15 10.01 -31.63
N GLY A 6 -13.77 8.86 -31.95
CA GLY A 6 -13.21 7.86 -32.88
C GLY A 6 -12.33 6.80 -32.23
N SER A 7 -12.30 6.67 -30.90
CA SER A 7 -11.54 5.61 -30.25
C SER A 7 -12.21 4.25 -30.45
N TYR A 8 -11.43 3.25 -30.84
CA TYR A 8 -11.81 1.84 -30.86
C TYR A 8 -10.71 1.05 -30.16
N ILE A 9 -10.98 0.59 -28.93
CA ILE A 9 -9.98 -0.09 -28.09
C ILE A 9 -10.58 -1.37 -27.55
N GLU A 10 -9.88 -2.48 -27.78
CA GLU A 10 -10.13 -3.78 -27.17
C GLU A 10 -8.93 -4.20 -26.33
N GLN A 11 -9.20 -4.72 -25.13
CA GLN A 11 -8.17 -5.26 -24.25
C GLN A 11 -8.75 -6.39 -23.41
N GLU A 12 -7.97 -7.45 -23.24
CA GLU A 12 -8.31 -8.61 -22.42
C GLU A 12 -7.32 -8.74 -21.27
N ARG A 13 -7.84 -9.16 -20.11
CA ARG A 13 -7.04 -9.38 -18.91
C ARG A 13 -7.57 -10.61 -18.19
N THR A 14 -6.65 -11.47 -17.79
CA THR A 14 -6.91 -12.60 -16.90
C THR A 14 -6.04 -12.42 -15.67
N ASP A 15 -6.65 -12.51 -14.50
CA ASP A 15 -5.97 -12.45 -13.23
C ASP A 15 -6.49 -13.50 -12.26
N ILE A 16 -5.63 -13.89 -11.34
CA ILE A 16 -5.91 -14.88 -10.31
C ILE A 16 -5.50 -14.28 -8.98
N THR A 17 -6.33 -14.53 -7.96
CA THR A 17 -6.00 -14.24 -6.57
C THR A 17 -6.31 -15.43 -5.70
N LEU A 18 -5.49 -15.65 -4.68
CA LEU A 18 -5.76 -16.57 -3.60
C LEU A 18 -5.57 -15.83 -2.27
N ARG A 19 -6.57 -15.94 -1.39
CA ARG A 19 -6.50 -15.44 -0.02
C ARG A 19 -6.77 -16.59 0.94
N LEU A 20 -5.85 -16.80 1.86
CA LEU A 20 -5.94 -17.81 2.91
C LEU A 20 -5.79 -17.13 4.26
N ALA A 21 -6.46 -17.67 5.27
CA ALA A 21 -6.33 -17.24 6.65
C ALA A 21 -6.20 -18.47 7.55
N ALA A 22 -5.23 -18.47 8.45
CA ALA A 22 -5.14 -19.40 9.57
C ALA A 22 -5.65 -18.69 10.82
N VAL A 23 -6.53 -19.35 11.58
CA VAL A 23 -7.05 -18.84 12.86
C VAL A 23 -6.68 -19.83 13.95
N ALA A 24 -6.05 -19.34 15.02
CA ALA A 24 -5.68 -20.11 16.19
C ALA A 24 -6.33 -19.52 17.44
N THR A 25 -6.73 -20.36 18.39
CA THR A 25 -7.34 -19.92 19.64
C THR A 25 -6.86 -20.73 20.84
N ARG A 26 -6.74 -20.07 21.99
CA ARG A 26 -6.42 -20.68 23.29
C ARG A 26 -6.92 -19.76 24.40
N ASP A 27 -7.65 -20.30 25.37
CA ASP A 27 -8.07 -19.58 26.58
C ASP A 27 -8.75 -18.22 26.32
N GLY A 28 -9.58 -18.15 25.26
CA GLY A 28 -10.29 -16.92 24.86
C GLY A 28 -9.46 -15.94 24.01
N GLU A 29 -8.17 -16.20 23.82
CA GLU A 29 -7.32 -15.46 22.87
C GLU A 29 -7.53 -16.00 21.45
N VAL A 30 -7.50 -15.11 20.46
CA VAL A 30 -7.63 -15.42 19.03
C VAL A 30 -6.50 -14.74 18.27
N GLN A 31 -5.81 -15.48 17.43
CA GLN A 31 -4.77 -14.98 16.53
C GLN A 31 -5.07 -15.41 15.11
N GLN A 32 -4.72 -14.56 14.14
CA GLN A 32 -4.97 -14.81 12.73
C GLN A 32 -3.79 -14.35 11.89
N VAL A 33 -3.36 -15.20 10.96
CA VAL A 33 -2.30 -14.90 9.98
C VAL A 33 -2.86 -15.11 8.59
N GLY A 34 -2.59 -14.17 7.69
CA GLY A 34 -3.07 -14.21 6.31
C GLY A 34 -1.96 -14.45 5.30
N LEU A 35 -2.29 -15.16 4.23
CA LEU A 35 -1.49 -15.24 3.01
C LEU A 35 -2.35 -14.79 1.83
N SER A 36 -1.85 -13.82 1.07
CA SER A 36 -2.56 -13.27 -0.08
C SER A 36 -1.60 -13.20 -1.25
N VAL A 37 -1.96 -13.85 -2.35
CA VAL A 37 -1.17 -13.84 -3.58
C VAL A 37 -2.07 -13.47 -4.75
N GLY A 38 -1.50 -12.78 -5.74
CA GLY A 38 -2.18 -12.53 -7.01
C GLY A 38 -1.19 -12.37 -8.15
N SER A 39 -1.63 -12.66 -9.36
CA SER A 39 -0.86 -12.47 -10.58
C SER A 39 -1.79 -12.23 -11.77
N ARG A 40 -1.21 -11.75 -12.86
CA ARG A 40 -1.82 -11.94 -14.18
C ARG A 40 -1.47 -13.32 -14.72
N GLY A 41 -2.38 -13.90 -15.50
CA GLY A 41 -2.13 -15.15 -16.22
C GLY A 41 -2.80 -16.36 -15.59
N ASP A 42 -2.04 -17.44 -15.43
CA ASP A 42 -2.55 -18.77 -15.12
C ASP A 42 -2.36 -19.19 -13.65
N PHE A 43 -2.80 -20.41 -13.33
CA PHE A 43 -2.79 -21.00 -11.98
C PHE A 43 -1.40 -21.34 -11.43
N SER A 44 -0.30 -21.10 -12.16
CA SER A 44 1.06 -21.38 -11.69
C SER A 44 1.36 -20.73 -10.33
N LEU A 45 0.83 -19.53 -10.07
CA LEU A 45 1.03 -18.82 -8.80
C LEU A 45 0.54 -19.60 -7.57
N ILE A 46 -0.53 -20.38 -7.72
CA ILE A 46 -1.12 -21.12 -6.60
C ILE A 46 -0.56 -22.53 -6.45
N GLN A 47 0.37 -22.92 -7.32
CA GLN A 47 1.10 -24.17 -7.19
C GLN A 47 2.18 -24.04 -6.10
N ASN A 48 2.51 -25.15 -5.43
CA ASN A 48 3.60 -25.23 -4.44
C ASN A 48 3.45 -24.34 -3.19
N LEU A 49 2.23 -23.92 -2.84
CA LEU A 49 1.97 -23.12 -1.63
C LEU A 49 1.91 -23.91 -0.32
N HIS A 50 2.07 -25.24 -0.34
CA HIS A 50 1.98 -26.10 0.85
C HIS A 50 2.88 -25.61 2.01
N GLN A 51 4.16 -25.33 1.72
CA GLN A 51 5.11 -24.86 2.72
C GLN A 51 4.78 -23.45 3.27
N PRO A 52 4.51 -22.44 2.43
CA PRO A 52 3.98 -21.14 2.89
C PRO A 52 2.73 -21.27 3.77
N VAL A 53 1.77 -22.13 3.40
CA VAL A 53 0.53 -22.33 4.14
C VAL A 53 0.77 -23.03 5.49
N GLU A 54 1.66 -24.03 5.54
CA GLU A 54 2.05 -24.69 6.79
C GLU A 54 2.73 -23.71 7.74
N ARG A 55 3.61 -22.83 7.23
CA ARG A 55 4.23 -21.76 8.01
C ARG A 55 3.20 -20.76 8.54
N MET A 56 2.27 -20.31 7.70
CA MET A 56 1.17 -19.43 8.10
C MET A 56 0.36 -20.03 9.26
N ALA A 57 0.01 -21.32 9.18
CA ALA A 57 -0.73 -22.01 10.23
C ALA A 57 0.06 -22.14 11.55
N ARG A 58 1.33 -22.53 11.47
CA ARG A 58 2.22 -22.63 12.64
C ARG A 58 2.39 -21.27 13.31
N HIS A 59 2.58 -20.22 12.52
CA HIS A 59 2.78 -18.88 13.04
C HIS A 59 1.56 -18.35 13.80
N ALA A 60 0.33 -18.62 13.31
CA ALA A 60 -0.89 -18.27 14.04
C ALA A 60 -0.93 -18.90 15.45
N VAL A 61 -0.41 -20.13 15.61
CA VAL A 61 -0.32 -20.80 16.91
C VAL A 61 0.77 -20.18 17.80
N GLU A 62 1.93 -19.84 17.23
CA GLU A 62 3.04 -19.19 17.95
C GLU A 62 2.63 -17.84 18.54
N LEU A 63 1.85 -17.04 17.80
CA LEU A 63 1.36 -15.73 18.23
C LEU A 63 0.46 -15.79 19.48
N LEU A 64 -0.18 -16.92 19.79
CA LEU A 64 -0.99 -17.06 21.01
C LEU A 64 -0.15 -16.84 22.27
N SER A 65 1.13 -17.25 22.23
CA SER A 65 2.08 -17.12 23.34
C SER A 65 2.92 -15.84 23.27
N ALA A 66 2.81 -15.05 22.20
CA ALA A 66 3.63 -13.85 22.04
C ALA A 66 3.22 -12.74 23.04
N PRO A 67 4.16 -11.96 23.57
CA PRO A 67 3.87 -10.78 24.38
C PRO A 67 3.24 -9.65 23.54
N GLN A 68 2.48 -8.77 24.19
CA GLN A 68 2.04 -7.52 23.57
C GLN A 68 3.13 -6.46 23.68
N ALA A 69 3.22 -5.60 22.66
CA ALA A 69 4.01 -4.38 22.77
C ALA A 69 3.44 -3.47 23.88
N LYS A 70 4.31 -2.69 24.52
CA LYS A 70 3.88 -1.58 25.37
C LYS A 70 3.42 -0.43 24.49
N GLY A 71 2.34 0.25 24.87
CA GLY A 71 1.89 1.44 24.13
C GLY A 71 2.94 2.54 24.19
N GLY A 72 3.24 3.16 23.05
CA GLY A 72 4.24 4.23 23.02
C GLY A 72 4.69 4.67 21.63
N GLU A 73 5.67 5.57 21.64
CA GLU A 73 6.34 6.06 20.45
C GLU A 73 7.61 5.22 20.19
N TYR A 74 7.72 4.64 18.99
CA TYR A 74 8.84 3.78 18.58
C TYR A 74 9.45 4.23 17.25
N THR A 75 10.72 3.88 17.02
CA THR A 75 11.22 3.73 15.64
C THR A 75 10.71 2.41 15.10
N VAL A 76 10.02 2.46 13.97
CA VAL A 76 9.37 1.29 13.37
C VAL A 76 9.93 1.06 11.97
N VAL A 77 10.34 -0.18 11.69
CA VAL A 77 10.66 -0.63 10.34
C VAL A 77 9.44 -1.39 9.81
N LEU A 78 8.94 -0.98 8.64
CA LEU A 78 7.88 -1.70 7.94
C LEU A 78 8.49 -2.60 6.87
N ASP A 79 7.95 -3.81 6.74
CA ASP A 79 8.24 -4.67 5.60
C ASP A 79 7.60 -4.14 4.30
N PRO A 80 8.07 -4.61 3.13
CA PRO A 80 7.53 -4.25 1.82
C PRO A 80 6.00 -4.35 1.72
N VAL A 81 5.41 -5.39 2.33
CA VAL A 81 3.97 -5.64 2.28
C VAL A 81 3.20 -4.57 3.05
N LEU A 82 3.54 -4.34 4.32
CA LEU A 82 2.85 -3.36 5.15
C LEU A 82 3.11 -1.94 4.69
N ALA A 83 4.34 -1.63 4.25
CA ALA A 83 4.69 -0.33 3.69
C ALA A 83 3.94 -0.04 2.37
N GLY A 84 3.77 -1.06 1.52
CA GLY A 84 2.95 -0.97 0.31
C GLY A 84 1.48 -0.69 0.60
N VAL A 85 0.89 -1.40 1.58
CA VAL A 85 -0.48 -1.13 2.03
C VAL A 85 -0.59 0.27 2.64
N PHE A 86 0.37 0.67 3.47
CA PHE A 86 0.43 2.00 4.06
C PHE A 86 0.38 3.10 2.98
N VAL A 87 1.23 3.02 1.96
CA VAL A 87 1.25 4.06 0.91
C VAL A 87 -0.03 4.05 0.07
N HIS A 88 -0.60 2.89 -0.22
CA HIS A 88 -1.86 2.76 -0.97
C HIS A 88 -3.03 3.42 -0.23
N GLU A 89 -3.23 3.02 1.02
CA GLU A 89 -4.40 3.40 1.81
C GLU A 89 -4.26 4.83 2.36
N ALA A 90 -3.08 5.21 2.87
CA ALA A 90 -2.90 6.47 3.57
C ALA A 90 -2.59 7.65 2.63
N PHE A 91 -2.02 7.40 1.45
CA PHE A 91 -1.64 8.48 0.52
C PHE A 91 -2.20 8.31 -0.89
N GLY A 92 -2.28 7.07 -1.39
CA GLY A 92 -2.75 6.75 -2.72
C GLY A 92 -4.17 7.27 -2.99
N HIS A 93 -5.13 6.95 -2.12
CA HIS A 93 -6.49 7.48 -2.22
C HIS A 93 -6.57 9.01 -2.09
N LEU A 94 -5.74 9.64 -1.25
CA LEU A 94 -5.65 11.10 -1.15
C LEU A 94 -5.15 11.76 -2.44
N SER A 95 -4.52 10.98 -3.32
CA SER A 95 -3.98 11.43 -4.60
C SER A 95 -4.98 11.25 -5.76
N GLU A 96 -6.16 10.69 -5.52
CA GLU A 96 -7.24 10.58 -6.50
C GLU A 96 -8.00 11.92 -6.59
N SER A 97 -7.96 12.57 -7.75
CA SER A 97 -8.38 13.98 -7.87
C SER A 97 -9.88 14.22 -7.70
N ASP A 98 -10.73 13.22 -7.84
CA ASP A 98 -12.16 13.32 -7.51
C ASP A 98 -12.37 13.57 -6.01
N PHE A 99 -11.64 12.88 -5.13
CA PHE A 99 -11.63 13.17 -3.69
C PHE A 99 -11.08 14.56 -3.37
N VAL A 100 -10.05 15.00 -4.10
CA VAL A 100 -9.39 16.28 -3.84
C VAL A 100 -10.29 17.44 -4.24
N TYR A 101 -10.80 17.45 -5.47
CA TYR A 101 -11.54 18.59 -6.01
C TYR A 101 -12.87 18.83 -5.27
N GLU A 102 -13.51 17.77 -4.77
CA GLU A 102 -14.77 17.83 -4.01
C GLU A 102 -14.59 18.27 -2.54
N ASN A 103 -13.35 18.34 -2.05
CA ASN A 103 -13.06 18.60 -0.64
C ASN A 103 -12.10 19.78 -0.45
N ASP A 104 -12.63 20.93 -0.02
CA ASP A 104 -11.89 22.17 0.21
C ASP A 104 -10.65 22.01 1.09
N ARG A 105 -10.77 21.21 2.16
CA ARG A 105 -9.65 20.95 3.07
C ARG A 105 -8.56 20.16 2.36
N LEU A 106 -8.92 19.10 1.61
CA LEU A 106 -7.94 18.33 0.85
C LEU A 106 -7.27 19.17 -0.25
N ARG A 107 -8.00 20.08 -0.90
CA ARG A 107 -7.39 21.03 -1.87
C ARG A 107 -6.28 21.86 -1.24
N GLN A 108 -6.51 22.37 -0.03
CA GLN A 108 -5.50 23.15 0.70
C GLN A 108 -4.33 22.30 1.21
N VAL A 109 -4.63 21.08 1.64
CA VAL A 109 -3.61 20.20 2.21
C VAL A 109 -2.71 19.61 1.14
N MET A 110 -3.27 19.23 0.00
CA MET A 110 -2.57 18.58 -1.09
C MET A 110 -2.08 19.57 -2.15
N THR A 111 -1.65 20.77 -1.81
CA THR A 111 -1.14 21.73 -2.81
C THR A 111 0.15 21.23 -3.47
N LEU A 112 0.24 21.30 -4.81
CA LEU A 112 1.45 20.95 -5.55
C LEU A 112 2.65 21.77 -5.05
N GLY A 113 3.82 21.14 -4.99
CA GLY A 113 5.06 21.71 -4.44
C GLY A 113 5.22 21.58 -2.92
N LYS A 114 4.19 21.16 -2.18
CA LYS A 114 4.27 20.97 -0.73
C LYS A 114 5.16 19.78 -0.36
N GLN A 115 6.00 19.96 0.66
CA GLN A 115 6.87 18.91 1.19
C GLN A 115 6.09 17.93 2.10
N PHE A 116 6.08 16.66 1.72
CA PHE A 116 5.51 15.54 2.47
C PHE A 116 6.54 14.55 3.03
N GLY A 117 7.77 14.53 2.54
CA GLY A 117 8.81 13.61 3.02
C GLY A 117 10.23 14.12 2.83
N SER A 118 11.22 13.26 3.01
CA SER A 118 12.61 13.54 2.67
C SER A 118 12.83 13.52 1.15
N GLU A 119 13.97 14.03 0.68
CA GLU A 119 14.35 14.02 -0.75
C GLU A 119 14.50 12.60 -1.32
N GLN A 120 14.62 11.58 -0.46
CA GLN A 120 14.67 10.19 -0.88
C GLN A 120 13.27 9.63 -1.21
N LEU A 121 12.20 10.25 -0.69
CA LEU A 121 10.84 9.75 -0.84
C LEU A 121 10.30 10.04 -2.25
N ASN A 122 10.02 8.96 -2.98
CA ASN A 122 9.33 9.01 -4.27
C ASN A 122 8.15 8.04 -4.23
N ILE A 123 6.94 8.55 -4.45
CA ILE A 123 5.70 7.75 -4.49
C ILE A 123 5.14 7.83 -5.92
N VAL A 124 4.91 6.66 -6.51
CA VAL A 124 4.52 6.50 -7.91
C VAL A 124 3.24 5.69 -8.01
N ASP A 125 2.37 6.06 -8.94
CA ASP A 125 1.35 5.17 -9.48
C ASP A 125 1.64 4.93 -10.97
N THR A 126 1.59 3.67 -11.42
CA THR A 126 1.80 3.36 -12.85
C THR A 126 1.09 2.10 -13.29
N ALA A 127 0.38 2.18 -14.43
CA ALA A 127 -0.19 1.01 -15.10
C ALA A 127 0.77 0.38 -16.12
N THR A 128 1.99 0.91 -16.27
CA THR A 128 2.89 0.53 -17.37
C THR A 128 3.79 -0.67 -17.06
N ILE A 129 3.80 -1.19 -15.81
CA ILE A 129 4.66 -2.32 -15.42
C ILE A 129 4.04 -3.63 -15.93
N PRO A 130 4.66 -4.35 -16.88
CA PRO A 130 4.07 -5.59 -17.40
C PRO A 130 3.89 -6.65 -16.31
N GLY A 131 2.83 -7.46 -16.41
CA GLY A 131 2.60 -8.61 -15.52
C GLY A 131 1.90 -8.28 -14.18
N LEU A 132 1.88 -7.02 -13.73
CA LEU A 132 1.15 -6.67 -12.51
C LEU A 132 -0.36 -6.61 -12.73
N ARG A 133 -1.15 -6.99 -11.73
CA ARG A 133 -2.63 -6.96 -11.77
C ARG A 133 -3.23 -5.57 -11.96
N GLY A 134 -2.57 -4.52 -11.48
CA GLY A 134 -3.00 -3.13 -11.69
C GLY A 134 -2.69 -2.56 -13.08
N SER A 135 -1.91 -3.28 -13.90
CA SER A 135 -1.38 -2.78 -15.16
C SER A 135 -2.27 -3.01 -16.38
N TYR A 136 -2.17 -2.09 -17.33
CA TYR A 136 -2.94 -2.10 -18.55
C TYR A 136 -2.38 -1.22 -19.65
N LYS A 137 -2.96 -1.30 -20.85
CA LYS A 137 -2.62 -0.42 -21.98
C LYS A 137 -3.44 0.86 -21.96
N TYR A 138 -4.74 0.75 -21.70
CA TYR A 138 -5.66 1.88 -21.62
C TYR A 138 -6.58 1.74 -20.40
N ASP A 139 -6.93 2.87 -19.80
CA ASP A 139 -7.98 2.94 -18.79
C ASP A 139 -9.39 2.83 -19.43
N ASP A 140 -10.44 2.97 -18.63
CA ASP A 140 -11.81 2.77 -19.07
C ASP A 140 -12.41 4.01 -19.78
N GLU A 141 -11.64 5.09 -19.90
CA GLU A 141 -11.90 6.24 -20.78
C GLU A 141 -11.03 6.21 -22.06
N GLY A 142 -10.29 5.12 -22.28
CA GLY A 142 -9.42 4.96 -23.43
C GLY A 142 -8.12 5.78 -23.37
N MET A 143 -7.75 6.29 -22.20
CA MET A 143 -6.50 7.02 -22.01
C MET A 143 -5.34 6.03 -21.86
N PRO A 144 -4.20 6.21 -22.58
CA PRO A 144 -3.03 5.35 -22.42
C PRO A 144 -2.53 5.33 -20.98
N ALA A 145 -2.04 4.17 -20.54
CA ALA A 145 -1.38 4.03 -19.25
C ALA A 145 -0.13 4.92 -19.16
N THR A 146 0.07 5.53 -18.00
CA THR A 146 1.22 6.39 -17.72
C THR A 146 1.92 5.97 -16.43
N LYS A 147 3.11 6.53 -16.20
CA LYS A 147 3.76 6.60 -14.89
C LYS A 147 3.54 8.00 -14.34
N THR A 148 2.91 8.09 -13.17
CA THR A 148 2.62 9.36 -12.49
C THR A 148 3.39 9.41 -11.17
N TYR A 149 4.25 10.41 -11.02
CA TYR A 149 4.80 10.74 -9.71
C TYR A 149 3.76 11.49 -8.91
N LEU A 150 3.38 10.93 -7.76
CA LEU A 150 2.55 11.61 -6.78
C LEU A 150 3.43 12.46 -5.88
N VAL A 151 4.48 11.83 -5.35
CA VAL A 151 5.57 12.49 -4.62
C VAL A 151 6.88 12.26 -5.37
N ARG A 152 7.65 13.33 -5.58
CA ARG A 152 9.01 13.28 -6.13
C ARG A 152 9.92 14.09 -5.23
N GLU A 153 11.01 13.50 -4.78
CA GLU A 153 11.98 14.12 -3.87
C GLU A 153 11.30 14.74 -2.64
N GLY A 154 10.34 13.99 -2.09
CA GLY A 154 9.55 14.37 -0.92
C GLY A 154 8.52 15.47 -1.16
N LYS A 155 8.37 16.01 -2.39
CA LYS A 155 7.37 17.03 -2.73
C LYS A 155 6.20 16.44 -3.49
N LEU A 156 4.99 16.93 -3.23
CA LEU A 156 3.85 16.61 -4.06
C LEU A 156 4.03 17.22 -5.45
N VAL A 157 4.03 16.40 -6.50
CA VAL A 157 4.26 16.86 -7.89
C VAL A 157 3.15 16.47 -8.86
N GLY A 158 2.21 15.63 -8.43
CA GLY A 158 1.12 15.19 -9.28
C GLY A 158 0.00 14.51 -8.50
N ARG A 159 -1.05 14.15 -9.24
CA ARG A 159 -2.25 13.46 -8.78
C ARG A 159 -2.73 12.52 -9.87
N LEU A 160 -3.70 11.67 -9.53
CA LEU A 160 -4.37 10.77 -10.47
C LEU A 160 -5.62 11.44 -11.02
N HIS A 161 -5.84 11.32 -12.32
CA HIS A 161 -6.92 12.01 -13.02
C HIS A 161 -7.68 11.11 -13.99
N SER A 162 -8.98 11.35 -14.06
CA SER A 162 -9.81 11.08 -15.23
C SER A 162 -9.75 12.27 -16.18
N ARG A 163 -10.36 12.17 -17.36
CA ARG A 163 -10.49 13.31 -18.28
C ARG A 163 -11.29 14.45 -17.64
N GLU A 164 -12.33 14.14 -16.89
CA GLU A 164 -13.16 15.13 -16.19
C GLU A 164 -12.37 15.89 -15.13
N THR A 165 -11.71 15.18 -14.20
CA THR A 165 -10.99 15.84 -13.11
C THR A 165 -9.77 16.58 -13.60
N ALA A 166 -9.10 16.09 -14.65
CA ALA A 166 -8.04 16.83 -15.35
C ALA A 166 -8.56 18.17 -15.88
N ALA A 167 -9.70 18.17 -16.59
CA ALA A 167 -10.28 19.39 -17.13
C ALA A 167 -10.72 20.38 -16.03
N LYS A 168 -11.37 19.89 -14.96
CA LYS A 168 -11.83 20.74 -13.85
C LYS A 168 -10.69 21.40 -13.05
N MET A 169 -9.54 20.74 -12.99
CA MET A 169 -8.38 21.22 -12.23
C MET A 169 -7.31 21.86 -13.11
N GLU A 170 -7.55 21.96 -14.42
CA GLU A 170 -6.58 22.47 -15.40
C GLU A 170 -5.25 21.68 -15.41
N GLU A 171 -5.36 20.37 -15.16
CA GLU A 171 -4.25 19.41 -15.12
C GLU A 171 -4.33 18.41 -16.30
N LYS A 172 -3.35 17.49 -16.42
CA LYS A 172 -3.33 16.50 -17.50
C LYS A 172 -4.00 15.18 -17.04
N PRO A 173 -4.75 14.49 -17.92
CA PRO A 173 -5.24 13.15 -17.62
C PRO A 173 -4.08 12.17 -17.46
N THR A 174 -4.20 11.23 -16.52
CA THR A 174 -3.11 10.30 -16.17
C THR A 174 -3.44 8.84 -16.46
N GLY A 175 -4.56 8.55 -17.12
CA GLY A 175 -4.94 7.18 -17.42
C GLY A 175 -5.40 6.41 -16.19
N ASN A 176 -6.11 7.07 -15.28
CA ASN A 176 -6.57 6.51 -14.00
C ASN A 176 -8.10 6.47 -13.89
N ALA A 177 -8.86 6.67 -14.97
CA ALA A 177 -10.31 6.50 -14.93
C ALA A 177 -10.66 5.02 -15.07
N ARG A 178 -11.06 4.37 -13.97
CA ARG A 178 -11.30 2.92 -13.94
C ARG A 178 -12.68 2.57 -13.38
N ALA A 179 -13.29 1.55 -13.97
CA ALA A 179 -14.53 0.93 -13.53
C ALA A 179 -14.31 -0.56 -13.26
N LEU A 180 -15.09 -1.14 -12.35
CA LEU A 180 -15.06 -2.58 -12.09
C LEU A 180 -15.62 -3.38 -13.28
N ASN A 181 -16.67 -2.87 -13.91
CA ASN A 181 -17.30 -3.42 -15.11
C ASN A 181 -18.27 -2.38 -15.72
N TYR A 182 -18.94 -2.75 -16.82
CA TYR A 182 -19.86 -1.89 -17.56
C TYR A 182 -21.05 -1.33 -16.76
N ARG A 183 -21.35 -1.86 -15.57
CA ARG A 183 -22.46 -1.40 -14.72
C ARG A 183 -22.08 -0.20 -13.85
N TYR A 184 -20.81 0.19 -13.83
CA TYR A 184 -20.29 1.28 -13.02
C TYR A 184 -19.67 2.37 -13.89
N PRO A 185 -19.80 3.65 -13.51
CA PRO A 185 -19.04 4.71 -14.15
C PRO A 185 -17.54 4.57 -13.80
N PRO A 186 -16.64 4.90 -14.74
CA PRO A 186 -15.23 5.11 -14.41
C PRO A 186 -15.10 6.23 -13.39
N ILE A 187 -14.28 6.01 -12.36
CA ILE A 187 -13.89 7.01 -11.37
C ILE A 187 -12.37 7.06 -11.28
N VAL A 188 -11.78 8.06 -10.63
CA VAL A 188 -10.32 8.12 -10.50
C VAL A 188 -9.86 7.02 -9.56
N ARG A 189 -8.96 6.15 -10.03
CA ARG A 189 -8.46 4.98 -9.31
C ARG A 189 -6.97 4.76 -9.51
N MET A 190 -6.31 4.33 -8.44
CA MET A 190 -4.94 3.79 -8.48
C MET A 190 -4.77 2.59 -9.42
N THR A 191 -3.51 2.29 -9.75
CA THR A 191 -3.06 1.17 -10.59
C THR A 191 -2.09 0.27 -9.82
N ASN A 192 -0.80 0.55 -9.92
CA ASN A 192 0.25 -0.03 -9.10
C ASN A 192 0.94 1.10 -8.34
N THR A 193 0.59 1.27 -7.07
CA THR A 193 1.05 2.38 -6.24
C THR A 193 2.18 1.93 -5.33
N TYR A 194 3.34 2.57 -5.40
CA TYR A 194 4.50 2.12 -4.63
C TYR A 194 5.48 3.23 -4.26
N ILE A 195 6.30 2.97 -3.25
CA ILE A 195 7.49 3.76 -2.92
C ILE A 195 8.66 3.23 -3.74
N GLU A 196 9.39 4.09 -4.46
CA GLU A 196 10.57 3.67 -5.23
C GLU A 196 11.71 3.21 -4.30
N PRO A 197 12.53 2.21 -4.70
CA PRO A 197 13.64 1.73 -3.89
C PRO A 197 14.69 2.81 -3.67
N GLY A 198 15.19 2.86 -2.44
CA GLY A 198 16.39 3.59 -2.05
C GLY A 198 17.63 2.69 -2.15
N SER A 199 18.55 2.86 -1.22
CA SER A 199 19.85 2.16 -1.23
C SER A 199 20.20 1.47 0.09
N VAL A 200 19.35 1.58 1.11
CA VAL A 200 19.66 1.08 2.46
C VAL A 200 19.40 -0.43 2.52
N SER A 201 20.32 -1.22 3.09
CA SER A 201 20.07 -2.63 3.36
C SER A 201 19.17 -2.79 4.59
N PHE A 202 18.49 -3.94 4.74
CA PHE A 202 17.68 -4.20 5.94
C PHE A 202 18.55 -4.17 7.21
N GLU A 203 19.75 -4.74 7.14
CA GLU A 203 20.71 -4.79 8.25
C GLU A 203 21.17 -3.39 8.68
N ASP A 204 21.49 -2.52 7.72
CA ASP A 204 21.86 -1.13 8.01
C ASP A 204 20.66 -0.34 8.56
N MET A 205 19.46 -0.61 8.06
CA MET A 205 18.24 0.06 8.49
C MET A 205 17.92 -0.19 9.97
N ILE A 206 18.13 -1.42 10.44
CA ILE A 206 17.90 -1.77 11.84
C ILE A 206 19.11 -1.47 12.73
N GLY A 207 20.33 -1.45 12.18
CA GLY A 207 21.59 -1.53 12.93
C GLY A 207 21.81 -0.48 14.03
N ASP A 208 21.30 0.73 13.86
CA ASP A 208 21.40 1.83 14.84
C ASP A 208 20.20 1.95 15.79
N ILE A 209 19.20 1.07 15.65
CA ILE A 209 18.00 1.05 16.49
C ILE A 209 18.32 0.37 17.83
N LYS A 210 18.42 1.18 18.90
CA LYS A 210 18.58 0.68 20.28
C LYS A 210 17.36 -0.11 20.75
N GLU A 211 16.17 0.46 20.57
CA GLU A 211 14.89 -0.18 20.82
C GLU A 211 13.89 0.30 19.77
N GLY A 212 13.19 -0.62 19.11
CA GLY A 212 12.22 -0.33 18.07
C GLY A 212 11.37 -1.53 17.73
N ILE A 213 10.58 -1.45 16.68
CA ILE A 213 9.69 -2.54 16.24
C ILE A 213 9.89 -2.78 14.75
N TYR A 214 10.00 -4.05 14.37
CA TYR A 214 9.86 -4.48 12.99
C TYR A 214 8.43 -4.99 12.81
N ALA A 215 7.63 -4.30 12.01
CA ALA A 215 6.24 -4.64 11.74
C ALA A 215 6.12 -5.18 10.31
N LYS A 216 5.55 -6.38 10.20
CA LYS A 216 5.49 -7.12 8.95
C LYS A 216 4.08 -7.52 8.59
N ASN A 217 3.84 -7.62 7.28
CA ASN A 217 2.57 -8.04 6.72
C ASN A 217 1.43 -7.13 7.22
N TRP A 218 0.22 -7.36 6.74
CA TRP A 218 -0.93 -6.55 7.13
C TRP A 218 -2.09 -7.44 7.54
N TYR A 219 -2.76 -7.05 8.61
CA TYR A 219 -3.99 -7.69 9.07
C TYR A 219 -5.23 -6.92 8.63
N GLY A 220 -5.16 -5.59 8.72
CA GLY A 220 -6.27 -4.71 8.43
C GLY A 220 -5.96 -3.27 8.79
N GLY A 221 -6.87 -2.37 8.47
CA GLY A 221 -6.76 -0.99 8.89
C GLY A 221 -7.84 -0.12 8.28
N THR A 222 -7.81 1.15 8.65
CA THR A 222 -8.75 2.16 8.21
C THR A 222 -8.03 3.48 8.01
N THR A 223 -8.47 4.25 7.03
CA THR A 223 -8.01 5.62 6.81
C THR A 223 -9.20 6.57 6.85
N SER A 224 -8.95 7.79 7.33
CA SER A 224 -9.94 8.85 7.41
C SER A 224 -9.23 10.19 7.21
N MET A 225 -9.35 10.74 6.01
CA MET A 225 -8.58 11.91 5.56
C MET A 225 -7.07 11.70 5.82
N GLU A 226 -6.44 12.55 6.63
CA GLU A 226 -5.04 12.44 7.00
C GLU A 226 -4.70 11.35 8.04
N MET A 227 -5.70 10.75 8.70
CA MET A 227 -5.47 9.79 9.76
C MET A 227 -5.47 8.36 9.23
N PHE A 228 -4.59 7.52 9.74
CA PHE A 228 -4.58 6.10 9.47
C PHE A 228 -4.45 5.29 10.75
N THR A 229 -4.96 4.06 10.69
CA THR A 229 -4.72 3.02 11.67
C THR A 229 -4.49 1.71 10.92
N PHE A 230 -3.32 1.11 11.04
CA PHE A 230 -2.97 -0.18 10.42
C PHE A 230 -2.54 -1.18 11.46
N SER A 231 -3.02 -2.41 11.34
CA SER A 231 -2.58 -3.54 12.15
C SER A 231 -1.58 -4.35 11.36
N ALA A 232 -0.37 -4.50 11.89
CA ALA A 232 0.63 -5.40 11.34
C ALA A 232 0.16 -6.86 11.50
N GLY A 233 0.48 -7.72 10.53
CA GLY A 233 0.18 -9.15 10.65
C GLY A 233 1.11 -9.87 11.62
N GLU A 234 2.36 -9.41 11.70
CA GLU A 234 3.41 -9.93 12.57
C GLU A 234 4.26 -8.76 13.07
N ALA A 235 4.85 -8.89 14.25
CA ALA A 235 5.77 -7.88 14.76
C ALA A 235 6.89 -8.49 15.60
N TYR A 236 8.03 -7.81 15.65
CA TYR A 236 9.20 -8.20 16.43
C TYR A 236 9.79 -6.98 17.11
N MET A 237 10.33 -7.14 18.32
CA MET A 237 11.18 -6.12 18.91
C MET A 237 12.51 -6.05 18.13
N ILE A 238 12.99 -4.83 17.93
CA ILE A 238 14.37 -4.56 17.54
C ILE A 238 15.12 -4.13 18.80
N ARG A 239 16.21 -4.81 19.13
CA ARG A 239 17.07 -4.50 20.29
C ARG A 239 18.51 -4.44 19.85
N ASN A 240 19.15 -3.27 20.02
CA ASN A 240 20.54 -3.02 19.65
C ASN A 240 20.90 -3.52 18.24
N GLY A 241 20.08 -3.15 17.26
CA GLY A 241 20.30 -3.48 15.86
C GLY A 241 19.99 -4.91 15.45
N LYS A 242 19.26 -5.68 16.28
CA LYS A 242 18.90 -7.08 15.98
C LYS A 242 17.44 -7.34 16.24
N LEU A 243 16.84 -8.22 15.42
CA LEU A 243 15.54 -8.80 15.73
C LEU A 243 15.63 -9.62 17.02
N ALA A 244 14.69 -9.39 17.92
CA ALA A 244 14.62 -10.02 19.23
C ALA A 244 13.31 -10.84 19.34
N GLU A 245 12.53 -10.65 20.39
CA GLU A 245 11.29 -11.39 20.61
C GLU A 245 10.19 -11.03 19.59
N ALA A 246 9.40 -12.03 19.19
CA ALA A 246 8.16 -11.81 18.47
C ALA A 246 7.14 -11.12 19.40
N LEU A 247 6.28 -10.32 18.80
CA LEU A 247 5.19 -9.60 19.46
C LEU A 247 3.87 -10.07 18.83
N ARG A 248 2.79 -9.94 19.60
CA ARG A 248 1.44 -9.94 19.02
C ARG A 248 1.33 -8.81 17.98
N PRO A 249 0.40 -8.94 17.00
CA PRO A 249 0.07 -7.88 16.06
C PRO A 249 0.00 -6.50 16.72
N VAL A 250 0.78 -5.56 16.19
CA VAL A 250 0.83 -4.18 16.67
C VAL A 250 -0.02 -3.28 15.79
N VAL A 251 -0.62 -2.26 16.40
CA VAL A 251 -1.42 -1.26 15.69
C VAL A 251 -0.60 0.01 15.55
N LEU A 252 -0.36 0.46 14.33
CA LEU A 252 0.28 1.73 14.01
C LEU A 252 -0.81 2.75 13.71
N THR A 253 -0.73 3.93 14.31
CA THR A 253 -1.71 4.99 14.07
C THR A 253 -1.04 6.35 13.96
N GLY A 254 -1.61 7.27 13.18
CA GLY A 254 -1.07 8.61 13.08
C GLY A 254 -1.61 9.43 11.92
N ASN A 255 -1.00 10.59 11.74
CA ASN A 255 -1.23 11.45 10.59
C ASN A 255 -0.26 11.08 9.46
N VAL A 256 -0.77 10.74 8.28
CA VAL A 256 0.03 10.29 7.14
C VAL A 256 1.12 11.29 6.75
N PHE A 257 0.84 12.60 6.76
CA PHE A 257 1.81 13.61 6.35
C PHE A 257 2.94 13.76 7.36
N THR A 258 2.66 13.59 8.65
CA THR A 258 3.70 13.52 9.69
C THR A 258 4.51 12.24 9.57
N THR A 259 3.85 11.10 9.33
CA THR A 259 4.50 9.80 9.17
C THR A 259 5.43 9.77 7.97
N LEU A 260 5.01 10.31 6.81
CA LEU A 260 5.86 10.41 5.61
C LEU A 260 7.10 11.29 5.85
N LYS A 261 6.97 12.38 6.62
CA LYS A 261 8.12 13.22 7.03
C LYS A 261 9.08 12.50 7.96
N ASN A 262 8.58 11.52 8.72
CA ASN A 262 9.39 10.74 9.63
C ASN A 262 10.07 9.53 8.97
N ILE A 263 9.85 9.30 7.67
CA ILE A 263 10.60 8.29 6.92
C ILE A 263 12.05 8.78 6.74
N ASP A 264 12.99 8.13 7.41
CA ASP A 264 14.42 8.50 7.40
C ASP A 264 15.33 7.47 6.71
N ALA A 265 14.82 6.30 6.36
CA ALA A 265 15.52 5.32 5.52
C ALA A 265 14.55 4.57 4.61
N ILE A 266 14.98 4.31 3.38
CA ILE A 266 14.24 3.57 2.35
C ILE A 266 15.16 2.47 1.80
N GLY A 267 14.66 1.24 1.85
CA GLY A 267 15.38 0.03 1.46
C GLY A 267 15.59 -0.09 -0.05
N SER A 268 16.49 -0.97 -0.47
CA SER A 268 16.72 -1.29 -1.90
C SER A 268 15.86 -2.44 -2.44
N ASP A 269 15.05 -3.05 -1.59
CA ASP A 269 14.37 -4.33 -1.79
C ASP A 269 12.88 -4.18 -2.08
N LEU A 270 12.56 -3.45 -3.15
CA LEU A 270 11.17 -3.26 -3.58
C LEU A 270 10.49 -4.61 -3.87
N GLU A 271 9.39 -4.88 -3.16
CA GLU A 271 8.45 -5.94 -3.51
C GLU A 271 7.06 -5.38 -3.82
N MET A 272 6.35 -6.06 -4.72
CA MET A 272 4.99 -5.71 -5.13
C MET A 272 4.00 -6.76 -4.61
N ASN A 273 3.03 -6.32 -3.82
CA ASN A 273 1.90 -7.12 -3.37
C ASN A 273 0.72 -7.00 -4.35
N GLN A 274 0.22 -8.15 -4.79
CA GLN A 274 -0.83 -8.27 -5.80
C GLN A 274 -2.05 -9.08 -5.32
N GLY A 275 -2.06 -9.59 -4.09
CA GLY A 275 -3.20 -10.37 -3.58
C GLY A 275 -4.40 -9.52 -3.14
N GLY A 276 -4.21 -8.19 -3.08
CA GLY A 276 -5.20 -7.21 -2.69
C GLY A 276 -6.24 -6.88 -3.77
N GLY A 277 -7.14 -5.97 -3.42
CA GLY A 277 -8.11 -5.35 -4.32
C GLY A 277 -8.65 -4.09 -3.67
N CYS A 278 -8.78 -3.02 -4.44
CA CYS A 278 -9.12 -1.70 -3.94
C CYS A 278 -10.63 -1.46 -4.03
N GLY A 279 -11.23 -0.85 -3.01
CA GLY A 279 -12.65 -0.50 -2.96
C GLY A 279 -12.87 1.02 -2.97
N LYS A 280 -13.75 1.53 -3.84
CA LYS A 280 -14.16 2.94 -3.84
C LYS A 280 -15.49 3.12 -4.56
N GLY A 281 -16.38 3.98 -4.05
CA GLY A 281 -17.64 4.33 -4.73
C GLY A 281 -18.54 3.12 -4.97
N GLY A 282 -18.59 2.16 -4.03
CA GLY A 282 -19.33 0.90 -4.19
C GLY A 282 -18.68 -0.12 -5.13
N GLN A 283 -17.53 0.19 -5.74
CA GLN A 283 -16.80 -0.69 -6.65
C GLN A 283 -15.68 -1.44 -5.92
N VAL A 284 -15.89 -2.73 -5.65
CA VAL A 284 -14.91 -3.59 -4.98
C VAL A 284 -15.06 -5.05 -5.44
N PRO A 285 -13.96 -5.82 -5.60
CA PRO A 285 -12.56 -5.39 -5.59
C PRO A 285 -12.06 -5.00 -6.99
N LEU A 286 -11.49 -3.80 -7.14
CA LEU A 286 -10.76 -3.44 -8.36
C LEU A 286 -9.32 -4.00 -8.30
N PRO A 287 -8.81 -4.67 -9.35
CA PRO A 287 -7.44 -5.16 -9.38
C PRO A 287 -6.44 -4.00 -9.33
N VAL A 288 -5.56 -4.03 -8.33
CA VAL A 288 -4.45 -3.09 -8.12
C VAL A 288 -3.24 -3.88 -7.61
N ALA A 289 -2.06 -3.28 -7.67
CA ALA A 289 -0.94 -3.68 -6.85
C ALA A 289 -0.53 -2.55 -5.92
N ASN A 290 0.10 -2.89 -4.81
CA ASN A 290 0.82 -1.94 -4.00
C ASN A 290 2.21 -2.46 -3.67
N GLY A 291 3.13 -1.58 -3.34
CA GLY A 291 4.51 -2.01 -3.09
C GLY A 291 5.34 -0.97 -2.39
N SER A 292 6.46 -1.43 -1.86
CA SER A 292 7.46 -0.59 -1.22
C SER A 292 8.70 -1.45 -0.99
N PRO A 293 9.90 -0.87 -0.91
CA PRO A 293 10.97 -1.51 -0.15
C PRO A 293 10.64 -1.50 1.36
N HIS A 294 11.54 -2.05 2.19
CA HIS A 294 11.50 -1.72 3.61
C HIS A 294 11.58 -0.20 3.81
N ILE A 295 10.88 0.32 4.81
CA ILE A 295 11.03 1.72 5.22
C ILE A 295 11.19 1.83 6.73
N ARG A 296 11.99 2.80 7.17
CA ARG A 296 12.11 3.16 8.58
C ARG A 296 11.38 4.46 8.87
N ILE A 297 10.47 4.39 9.83
CA ILE A 297 9.65 5.50 10.30
C ILE A 297 10.05 5.82 11.73
N ARG A 298 10.55 7.04 11.96
CA ARG A 298 10.78 7.54 13.31
C ARG A 298 9.47 7.95 13.98
N ARG A 299 9.45 7.94 15.31
CA ARG A 299 8.35 8.51 16.10
C ARG A 299 6.96 8.00 15.70
N CYS A 300 6.85 6.70 15.47
CA CYS A 300 5.60 6.06 15.13
C CYS A 300 4.85 5.71 16.41
N LEU A 301 3.57 6.07 16.49
CA LEU A 301 2.72 5.67 17.61
C LEU A 301 2.25 4.24 17.41
N VAL A 302 2.59 3.39 18.38
CA VAL A 302 2.23 1.98 18.41
C VAL A 302 1.27 1.74 19.57
N GLY A 303 0.09 1.21 19.23
CA GLY A 303 -0.89 0.73 20.19
C GLY A 303 -0.41 -0.55 20.87
N GLY A 304 -0.53 -0.57 22.19
CA GLY A 304 -0.10 -1.66 23.06
C GLY A 304 -0.81 -1.60 24.40
N LYS A 305 -0.45 -2.49 25.33
CA LYS A 305 -0.92 -2.41 26.72
C LYS A 305 -0.24 -1.28 27.49
#